data_AF-A0AAN9VX32-F1
#
_entry.id   AF-A0AAN9VX32-F1
#
_cell.length_a   1.000
_cell.length_b   1.000
_cell.length_c   1.000
_cell.angle_alpha   90.00
_cell.angle_beta   90.00
_cell.angle_gamma   90.00
#
_symmetry.space_group_name_H-M   'P 1'
#
loop_
_entity.id
_entity.type
_entity.pdbx_description
1 polymer ?
#
loop_
_entity_poly.entity_id
_entity_poly.type
_entity_poly.pdbx_seq_one_letter_code
_entity_poly.pdbx_strand_id
1 'polypeptide(L)'
;MNFIFPFFVACLGAVESSLIQLVEGRTKGCDKALQEFANSAANFTLCAIMNARPITLCEFCATNYTNVQVAYDQILKLEDESGAPCRKILINVVRLEILENGYMYVQHLWKNGHCESCLEVVNGTITDKLRNETQQFLKFYHKVNACFSHHYKNGSYNDSVCKDCKTIYDDMNDFYEKLKNIQGEGNICVDIVDSVNTTRADWSELLSCDRKEIKLEIGLVVALVVVGLLPMVFYTSTKYLASHAGTRLSQQKRLVQTFTVNSSTRR
;
A
#
# COMPACT_ATOMS: atom_id res chain seq x y z
N MET A 1 -36.03 58.93 -39.83
CA MET A 1 -35.19 57.74 -39.60
C MET A 1 -34.51 57.96 -38.26
N ASN A 2 -34.97 57.41 -37.14
CA ASN A 2 -34.83 56.00 -36.69
C ASN A 2 -33.35 55.57 -36.66
N PHE A 3 -32.69 55.07 -35.60
CA PHE A 3 -33.10 54.38 -34.37
C PHE A 3 -31.92 54.32 -33.35
N ILE A 4 -32.23 54.44 -32.04
CA ILE A 4 -31.84 53.59 -30.88
C ILE A 4 -30.35 53.18 -30.68
N PHE A 5 -29.73 53.61 -29.56
CA PHE A 5 -29.28 52.75 -28.42
C PHE A 5 -28.42 53.52 -27.38
N PRO A 6 -29.00 54.08 -26.30
CA PRO A 6 -28.26 54.56 -25.12
C PRO A 6 -28.34 53.55 -23.96
N PHE A 7 -28.30 52.24 -24.22
CA PHE A 7 -28.55 51.21 -23.19
C PHE A 7 -27.34 50.34 -22.79
N PHE A 8 -26.17 50.49 -23.41
CA PHE A 8 -25.05 49.58 -23.16
C PHE A 8 -24.06 50.00 -22.05
N VAL A 9 -24.18 51.21 -21.50
CA VAL A 9 -23.23 51.71 -20.46
C VAL A 9 -23.72 51.44 -19.03
N ALA A 10 -25.00 51.11 -18.83
CA ALA A 10 -25.55 50.90 -17.48
C ALA A 10 -25.28 49.50 -16.89
N CYS A 11 -24.92 48.50 -17.70
CA CYS A 11 -24.68 47.14 -17.19
C CYS A 11 -23.24 46.90 -16.69
N LEU A 12 -22.25 47.70 -17.11
CA LEU A 12 -20.87 47.54 -16.63
C LEU A 12 -20.70 47.99 -15.17
N GLY A 13 -21.40 49.05 -14.74
CA GLY A 13 -21.33 49.52 -13.35
C GLY A 13 -22.05 48.64 -12.32
N ALA A 14 -23.06 47.85 -12.74
CA ALA A 14 -23.82 47.00 -11.83
C ALA A 14 -23.12 45.66 -11.50
N VAL A 15 -22.35 45.13 -12.45
CA VAL A 15 -21.58 43.88 -12.27
C VAL A 15 -20.34 44.12 -11.41
N GLU A 16 -19.72 45.29 -11.53
CA GLU A 16 -18.56 45.69 -10.73
C GLU A 16 -18.94 45.94 -9.26
N SER A 17 -20.10 46.56 -9.01
CA SER A 17 -20.60 46.78 -7.64
C SER A 17 -20.97 45.49 -6.90
N SER A 18 -21.39 44.44 -7.59
CA SER A 18 -21.77 43.16 -6.96
C SER A 18 -20.58 42.25 -6.68
N LEU A 19 -19.48 42.39 -7.43
CA LEU A 19 -18.21 41.72 -7.13
C LEU A 19 -17.43 42.43 -6.00
N ILE A 20 -17.49 43.76 -5.96
CA ILE A 20 -16.83 44.58 -4.93
C ILE A 20 -17.49 44.38 -3.56
N GLN A 21 -18.82 44.25 -3.49
CA GLN A 21 -19.51 43.95 -2.22
C GLN A 21 -19.16 42.57 -1.62
N LEU A 22 -18.70 41.59 -2.41
CA LEU A 22 -18.26 40.29 -1.89
C LEU A 22 -16.86 40.34 -1.25
N VAL A 23 -16.01 41.27 -1.72
CA VAL A 23 -14.66 41.46 -1.18
C VAL A 23 -14.69 42.33 0.08
N GLU A 24 -15.66 43.25 0.18
CA GLU A 24 -15.84 44.17 1.30
C GLU A 24 -16.70 43.59 2.45
N GLY A 25 -17.37 42.45 2.23
CA GLY A 25 -18.20 41.73 3.20
C GLY A 25 -17.45 40.73 4.08
N ARG A 26 -16.15 40.93 4.30
CA ARG A 26 -15.33 40.02 5.09
C ARG A 26 -15.37 40.44 6.55
N THR A 27 -16.25 39.80 7.31
CA THR A 27 -16.39 40.11 8.74
C THR A 27 -15.20 39.56 9.52
N LYS A 28 -14.82 40.27 10.60
CA LYS A 28 -13.66 39.89 11.44
C LYS A 28 -13.73 38.45 11.95
N GLY A 29 -14.95 37.93 12.17
CA GLY A 29 -15.20 36.55 12.60
C GLY A 29 -14.84 35.52 11.53
N CYS A 30 -15.34 35.69 10.29
CA CYS A 30 -15.02 34.75 9.20
C CYS A 30 -13.54 34.81 8.82
N ASP A 31 -12.91 35.99 8.90
CA ASP A 31 -11.47 36.15 8.68
C ASP A 31 -10.63 35.38 9.69
N LYS A 32 -11.01 35.46 10.97
CA LYS A 32 -10.33 34.74 12.03
C LYS A 32 -10.44 33.22 11.83
N ALA A 33 -11.65 32.73 11.53
CA ALA A 33 -11.87 31.31 11.26
C ALA A 33 -11.08 30.82 10.03
N LEU A 34 -11.01 31.63 8.97
CA LEU A 34 -10.18 31.34 7.80
C LEU A 34 -8.70 31.25 8.17
N GLN A 35 -8.20 32.17 8.99
CA GLN A 35 -6.81 32.17 9.45
C GLN A 35 -6.51 30.96 10.36
N GLU A 36 -7.43 30.60 11.25
CA GLU A 36 -7.32 29.41 12.11
C GLU A 36 -7.26 28.11 11.29
N PHE A 37 -8.10 28.00 10.25
CA PHE A 37 -8.02 26.88 9.31
C PHE A 37 -6.70 26.86 8.55
N ALA A 38 -6.26 27.99 8.00
CA ALA A 38 -5.01 28.09 7.25
C ALA A 38 -3.80 27.67 8.11
N ASN A 39 -3.72 28.16 9.34
CA ASN A 39 -2.67 27.79 10.29
C ASN A 39 -2.72 26.30 10.65
N SER A 40 -3.92 25.76 10.92
CA SER A 40 -4.08 24.34 11.27
C SER A 40 -3.69 23.42 10.11
N ALA A 41 -4.11 23.76 8.88
CA ALA A 41 -3.79 22.99 7.68
C ALA A 41 -2.28 23.04 7.37
N ALA A 42 -1.65 24.20 7.56
CA ALA A 42 -0.20 24.35 7.42
C ALA A 42 0.56 23.50 8.45
N ASN A 43 0.14 23.52 9.72
CA ASN A 43 0.74 22.72 10.78
C ASN A 43 0.59 21.21 10.54
N PHE A 44 -0.58 20.77 10.08
CA PHE A 44 -0.78 19.37 9.69
C PHE A 44 0.13 18.98 8.53
N THR A 45 0.20 19.81 7.48
CA THR A 45 1.04 19.55 6.30
C THR A 45 2.52 19.47 6.69
N LEU A 46 2.98 20.40 7.53
CA LEU A 46 4.34 20.38 8.07
C LEU A 46 4.60 19.08 8.84
N CYS A 47 3.70 18.71 9.76
CA CYS A 47 3.82 17.48 10.52
C CYS A 47 3.89 16.25 9.62
N ALA A 48 3.01 16.16 8.62
CA ALA A 48 2.95 15.04 7.71
C ALA A 48 4.25 14.86 6.89
N ILE A 49 4.82 15.96 6.40
CA ILE A 49 6.08 15.94 5.65
C ILE A 49 7.25 15.55 6.55
N MET A 50 7.31 16.08 7.77
CA MET A 50 8.38 15.76 8.72
C MET A 50 8.36 14.30 9.20
N ASN A 51 7.18 13.65 9.15
CA ASN A 51 6.98 12.25 9.52
C ASN A 51 6.77 11.35 8.30
N ALA A 52 7.33 11.71 7.14
CA ALA A 52 7.21 10.94 5.91
C ALA A 52 8.25 9.81 5.77
N ARG A 53 9.38 9.88 6.49
CA ARG A 53 10.44 8.85 6.50
C ARG A 53 11.20 8.82 7.84
N PRO A 54 11.13 7.71 8.61
CA PRO A 54 10.13 6.63 8.50
C PRO A 54 8.70 7.20 8.63
N ILE A 55 7.69 6.52 8.07
CA ILE A 55 6.31 7.01 8.15
C ILE A 55 5.79 6.86 9.59
N THR A 56 5.55 7.99 10.25
CA THR A 56 5.00 8.08 11.61
C THR A 56 3.88 9.15 11.68
N LEU A 57 3.15 9.27 10.57
CA LEU A 57 2.11 10.27 10.36
C LEU A 57 0.97 10.14 11.36
N CYS A 58 0.48 8.92 11.56
CA CYS A 58 -0.71 8.68 12.35
C CYS A 58 -0.45 8.89 13.84
N GLU A 59 0.72 8.49 14.33
CA GLU A 59 1.15 8.68 15.72
C GLU A 59 1.36 10.16 16.07
N PHE A 60 2.13 10.90 15.26
CA PHE A 60 2.57 12.25 15.64
C PHE A 60 1.66 13.38 15.13
N CYS A 61 0.82 13.15 14.11
CA CYS A 61 0.03 14.21 13.49
C CYS A 61 -1.45 14.18 13.85
N ALA A 62 -1.88 13.31 14.76
CA ALA A 62 -3.27 13.18 15.21
C ALA A 62 -3.87 14.50 15.73
N THR A 63 -3.16 15.21 16.61
CA THR A 63 -3.62 16.50 17.15
C THR A 63 -3.73 17.57 16.05
N ASN A 64 -2.78 17.59 15.10
CA ASN A 64 -2.86 18.55 14.00
C ASN A 64 -4.04 18.26 13.08
N TYR A 65 -4.33 16.97 12.84
CA TYR A 65 -5.50 16.56 12.07
C TYR A 65 -6.81 16.97 12.76
N THR A 66 -6.95 16.72 14.06
CA THR A 66 -8.17 17.12 14.80
C THR A 66 -8.35 18.64 14.84
N ASN A 67 -7.26 19.42 14.95
CA ASN A 67 -7.32 20.87 14.86
C ASN A 67 -7.85 21.35 13.50
N VAL A 68 -7.46 20.72 12.39
CA VAL A 68 -8.01 21.02 11.06
C VAL A 68 -9.51 20.72 11.01
N GLN A 69 -9.95 19.59 11.59
CA GLN A 69 -11.38 19.24 11.65
C GLN A 69 -12.19 20.32 12.38
N VAL A 70 -11.72 20.73 13.56
CA VAL A 70 -12.38 21.75 14.38
C VAL A 70 -12.40 23.10 13.66
N ALA A 71 -11.28 23.54 13.08
CA ALA A 71 -11.20 24.82 12.39
C ALA A 71 -12.10 24.86 11.14
N TYR A 72 -12.21 23.75 10.40
CA TYR A 72 -13.11 23.68 9.25
C TYR A 72 -14.59 23.67 9.68
N ASP A 73 -14.94 22.91 10.71
CA ASP A 73 -16.31 22.88 11.26
C ASP A 73 -16.77 24.24 11.79
N GLN A 74 -15.86 25.03 12.38
CA GLN A 74 -16.12 26.42 12.74
C GLN A 74 -16.49 27.29 11.54
N ILE A 75 -15.80 27.14 10.40
CA ILE A 75 -16.14 27.88 9.17
C ILE A 75 -17.54 27.50 8.66
N LEU A 76 -17.96 26.24 8.82
CA LEU A 76 -19.28 25.78 8.41
C LEU A 76 -20.41 26.31 9.31
N LYS A 77 -20.12 26.51 10.61
CA LYS A 77 -21.12 26.88 11.63
C LYS A 77 -21.20 28.38 11.91
N LEU A 78 -20.13 29.14 11.68
CA LEU A 78 -20.11 30.56 11.97
C LEU A 78 -20.95 31.35 10.97
N GLU A 79 -21.72 32.28 11.52
CA GLU A 79 -22.42 33.33 10.78
C GLU A 79 -21.63 34.64 10.94
N ASP A 80 -21.70 35.46 9.91
CA ASP A 80 -21.09 36.78 9.88
C ASP A 80 -21.91 37.80 10.71
N GLU A 81 -21.38 39.01 10.88
CA GLU A 81 -22.06 40.10 11.62
C GLU A 81 -23.43 40.50 11.02
N SER A 82 -23.69 40.12 9.77
CA SER A 82 -24.97 40.30 9.06
C SER A 82 -25.88 39.05 9.09
N GLY A 83 -25.51 37.99 9.82
CA GLY A 83 -26.24 36.74 9.91
C GLY A 83 -26.12 35.83 8.67
N ALA A 84 -25.21 36.12 7.74
CA ALA A 84 -24.94 35.27 6.59
C ALA A 84 -23.87 34.21 6.96
N PRO A 85 -24.05 32.94 6.56
CA PRO A 85 -23.12 31.87 6.92
C PRO A 85 -21.76 32.08 6.25
N CYS A 86 -20.65 32.01 7.02
CA CYS A 86 -19.28 32.16 6.51
C CYS A 86 -18.99 31.17 5.37
N ARG A 87 -19.58 29.97 5.41
CA ARG A 87 -19.55 28.99 4.31
C ARG A 87 -19.93 29.60 2.95
N LYS A 88 -20.99 30.41 2.89
CA LYS A 88 -21.48 30.98 1.63
C LYS A 88 -20.52 32.03 1.06
N ILE A 89 -19.78 32.71 1.93
CA ILE A 89 -18.84 33.79 1.59
C ILE A 89 -17.44 33.23 1.28
N LEU A 90 -17.03 32.13 1.94
CA LEU A 90 -15.67 31.58 1.84
C LEU A 90 -15.56 30.37 0.91
N ILE A 91 -16.56 29.48 0.87
CA ILE A 91 -16.50 28.23 0.12
C ILE A 91 -17.14 28.39 -1.26
N ASN A 92 -18.33 29.02 -1.34
CA ASN A 92 -19.15 29.02 -2.56
C ASN A 92 -18.88 30.18 -3.55
N VAL A 93 -17.81 30.95 -3.37
CA VAL A 93 -17.58 32.19 -4.14
C VAL A 93 -16.65 32.00 -5.35
N VAL A 94 -15.74 31.02 -5.31
CA VAL A 94 -14.69 30.87 -6.32
C VAL A 94 -14.69 29.45 -6.89
N ARG A 95 -14.66 29.32 -8.23
CA ARG A 95 -14.66 28.06 -9.00
C ARG A 95 -13.57 27.05 -8.59
N LEU A 96 -12.51 27.50 -7.91
CA LEU A 96 -11.40 26.65 -7.46
C LEU A 96 -11.63 26.06 -6.06
N GLU A 97 -12.62 26.54 -5.30
CA GLU A 97 -13.02 26.04 -3.96
C GLU A 97 -11.82 25.67 -3.07
N ILE A 98 -10.82 26.57 -2.96
CA ILE A 98 -9.51 26.30 -2.32
C ILE A 98 -9.66 25.75 -0.91
N LEU A 99 -10.62 26.28 -0.15
CA LEU A 99 -10.86 25.89 1.22
C LEU A 99 -11.32 24.43 1.33
N GLU A 100 -12.28 24.04 0.50
CA GLU A 100 -12.80 22.67 0.45
C GLU A 100 -11.72 21.71 -0.05
N ASN A 101 -10.98 22.07 -1.11
CA ASN A 101 -9.88 21.26 -1.62
C ASN A 101 -8.74 21.10 -0.60
N GLY A 102 -8.40 22.15 0.15
CA GLY A 102 -7.41 22.09 1.22
C GLY A 102 -7.85 21.15 2.35
N TYR A 103 -9.12 21.20 2.74
CA TYR A 103 -9.68 20.29 3.73
C TYR A 103 -9.70 18.83 3.22
N MET A 104 -10.12 18.63 1.97
CA MET A 104 -10.18 17.32 1.34
C MET A 104 -8.79 16.69 1.17
N TYR A 105 -7.75 17.48 0.92
CA TYR A 105 -6.37 16.99 0.93
C TYR A 105 -6.00 16.39 2.30
N VAL A 106 -6.25 17.10 3.38
CA VAL A 106 -5.99 16.62 4.76
C VAL A 106 -6.80 15.36 5.06
N GLN A 107 -8.09 15.37 4.73
CA GLN A 107 -8.99 14.22 4.88
C GLN A 107 -8.50 12.98 4.14
N HIS A 108 -8.15 13.14 2.86
CA HIS A 108 -7.69 12.03 2.04
C HIS A 108 -6.36 11.49 2.52
N LEU A 109 -5.41 12.34 2.91
CA LEU A 109 -4.13 11.88 3.42
C LEU A 109 -4.31 11.02 4.69
N TRP A 110 -5.17 11.48 5.61
CA TRP A 110 -5.48 10.76 6.85
C TRP A 110 -6.20 9.42 6.60
N LYS A 111 -7.22 9.43 5.74
CA LYS A 111 -8.01 8.23 5.40
C LYS A 111 -7.22 7.21 4.62
N ASN A 112 -6.43 7.64 3.63
CA ASN A 112 -5.57 6.73 2.85
C ASN A 112 -4.50 6.08 3.72
N GLY A 113 -4.03 6.79 4.74
CA GLY A 113 -3.12 6.25 5.76
C GLY A 113 -3.80 5.30 6.75
N HIS A 114 -5.12 5.12 6.70
CA HIS A 114 -5.92 4.36 7.67
C HIS A 114 -5.58 4.73 9.13
N CYS A 115 -5.32 6.02 9.40
CA CYS A 115 -4.76 6.45 10.68
C CYS A 115 -5.70 6.21 11.87
N GLU A 116 -7.01 6.14 11.65
CA GLU A 116 -7.98 5.75 12.67
C GLU A 116 -7.74 4.35 13.22
N SER A 117 -7.16 3.44 12.43
CA SER A 117 -6.80 2.09 12.90
C SER A 117 -5.61 2.09 13.84
N CYS A 118 -4.80 3.15 13.87
CA CYS A 118 -3.65 3.25 14.78
C CYS A 118 -4.04 3.78 16.17
N LEU A 119 -5.15 4.52 16.26
CA LEU A 119 -5.52 5.34 17.42
C LEU A 119 -6.80 4.84 18.11
N GLU A 120 -7.00 5.24 19.35
CA GLU A 120 -8.28 5.04 20.04
C GLU A 120 -9.31 6.04 19.54
N VAL A 121 -10.48 5.52 19.17
CA VAL A 121 -11.65 6.34 18.80
C VAL A 121 -12.67 6.23 19.92
N VAL A 122 -12.89 7.33 20.64
CA VAL A 122 -13.84 7.41 21.76
C VAL A 122 -15.03 8.24 21.33
N ASN A 123 -16.24 7.66 21.35
CA ASN A 123 -17.48 8.32 20.93
C ASN A 123 -17.39 8.96 19.53
N GLY A 124 -16.71 8.30 18.58
CA GLY A 124 -16.51 8.81 17.22
C GLY A 124 -15.47 9.93 17.10
N THR A 125 -14.77 10.28 18.18
CA THR A 125 -13.68 11.28 18.17
C THR A 125 -12.33 10.58 18.23
N ILE A 126 -11.43 10.95 17.34
CA ILE A 126 -10.05 10.46 17.31
C ILE A 126 -9.29 11.06 18.48
N THR A 127 -8.64 10.22 19.26
CA THR A 127 -7.74 10.65 20.33
C THR A 127 -6.28 10.62 19.86
N ASP A 128 -5.40 11.24 20.63
CA ASP A 128 -3.95 11.16 20.48
C ASP A 128 -3.35 9.86 21.05
N LYS A 129 -4.19 8.96 21.57
CA LYS A 129 -3.75 7.72 22.20
C LYS A 129 -3.68 6.59 21.18
N LEU A 130 -2.56 5.91 21.15
CA LEU A 130 -2.37 4.70 20.36
C LEU A 130 -3.21 3.55 20.90
N ARG A 131 -3.84 2.79 20.00
CA ARG A 131 -4.57 1.58 20.34
C ARG A 131 -3.62 0.50 20.90
N ASN A 132 -4.13 -0.39 21.75
CA ASN A 132 -3.31 -1.41 22.40
C ASN A 132 -2.52 -2.30 21.41
N GLU A 133 -3.12 -2.67 20.28
CA GLU A 133 -2.46 -3.43 19.22
C GLU A 133 -1.29 -2.67 18.60
N THR A 134 -1.48 -1.36 18.36
CA THR A 134 -0.45 -0.47 17.82
C THR A 134 0.72 -0.36 18.80
N GLN A 135 0.43 -0.13 20.08
CA GLN A 135 1.45 -0.10 21.13
C GLN A 135 2.20 -1.43 21.25
N GLN A 136 1.49 -2.56 21.09
CA GLN A 136 2.09 -3.89 21.12
C GLN A 136 2.99 -4.12 19.89
N PHE A 137 2.56 -3.70 18.70
CA PHE A 137 3.38 -3.75 17.49
C PHE A 137 4.67 -2.93 17.67
N LEU A 138 4.57 -1.68 18.14
CA LEU A 138 5.72 -0.80 18.36
C LEU A 138 6.73 -1.42 19.33
N LYS A 139 6.29 -2.16 20.35
CA LYS A 139 7.19 -2.90 21.25
C LYS A 139 8.00 -3.97 20.50
N PHE A 140 7.41 -4.69 19.55
CA PHE A 140 8.16 -5.65 18.72
C PHE A 140 9.11 -4.93 17.78
N TYR A 141 8.64 -3.89 17.09
CA TYR A 141 9.45 -3.07 16.19
C TYR A 141 10.69 -2.49 16.89
N HIS A 142 10.52 -1.89 18.08
CA HIS A 142 11.66 -1.38 18.85
C HIS A 142 12.64 -2.46 19.28
N LYS A 143 12.18 -3.67 19.60
CA LYS A 143 13.08 -4.80 19.91
C LYS A 143 13.89 -5.22 18.69
N VAL A 144 13.28 -5.26 17.50
CA VAL A 144 13.99 -5.57 16.25
C VAL A 144 15.06 -4.52 15.97
N ASN A 145 14.70 -3.24 16.01
CA ASN A 145 15.64 -2.14 15.78
C ASN A 145 16.77 -2.10 16.81
N ALA A 146 16.47 -2.37 18.08
CA ALA A 146 17.49 -2.49 19.12
C ALA A 146 18.45 -3.65 18.83
N CYS A 147 17.94 -4.79 18.35
CA CYS A 147 18.77 -5.92 17.94
C CYS A 147 19.67 -5.55 16.75
N PHE A 148 19.12 -4.98 15.68
CA PHE A 148 19.90 -4.53 14.52
C PHE A 148 20.99 -3.55 14.93
N SER A 149 20.65 -2.55 15.75
CA SER A 149 21.57 -1.52 16.24
C SER A 149 22.68 -2.12 17.09
N HIS A 150 22.39 -3.12 17.91
CA HIS A 150 23.40 -3.81 18.73
C HIS A 150 24.48 -4.50 17.88
N HIS A 151 24.09 -5.02 16.71
CA HIS A 151 24.99 -5.68 15.76
C HIS A 151 25.62 -4.72 14.74
N TYR A 152 25.27 -3.44 14.75
CA TYR A 152 25.88 -2.43 13.90
C TYR A 152 27.14 -1.85 14.57
N LYS A 153 28.32 -2.14 14.02
CA LYS A 153 29.61 -1.70 14.55
C LYS A 153 30.54 -1.25 13.42
N ASN A 154 31.25 -0.13 13.64
CA ASN A 154 32.24 0.40 12.70
C ASN A 154 31.73 0.58 11.26
N GLY A 155 30.45 0.93 11.08
CA GLY A 155 29.84 1.15 9.77
C GLY A 155 29.29 -0.11 9.08
N SER A 156 29.35 -1.28 9.72
CA SER A 156 28.90 -2.56 9.17
C SER A 156 28.12 -3.40 10.19
N TYR A 157 27.27 -4.31 9.70
CA TYR A 157 26.60 -5.29 10.56
C TYR A 157 27.46 -6.53 10.77
N ASN A 158 27.42 -7.10 11.98
CA ASN A 158 28.06 -8.37 12.28
C ASN A 158 27.33 -9.54 11.60
N ASP A 159 28.07 -10.56 11.16
CA ASP A 159 27.51 -11.77 10.51
C ASP A 159 26.49 -12.53 11.38
N SER A 160 26.55 -12.38 12.71
CA SER A 160 25.63 -13.06 13.63
C SER A 160 24.24 -12.42 13.71
N VAL A 161 24.04 -11.22 13.14
CA VAL A 161 22.79 -10.44 13.23
C VAL A 161 21.57 -11.26 12.81
N CYS A 162 21.68 -12.00 11.71
CA CYS A 162 20.58 -12.83 11.21
C CYS A 162 20.22 -13.95 12.18
N LYS A 163 21.19 -14.53 12.87
CA LYS A 163 20.95 -15.61 13.83
C LYS A 163 20.37 -15.05 15.13
N ASP A 164 20.96 -13.97 15.63
CA ASP A 164 20.65 -13.42 16.95
C ASP A 164 19.31 -12.68 16.95
N CYS A 165 18.97 -12.00 15.84
CA CYS A 165 17.72 -11.25 15.71
C CYS A 165 16.56 -12.05 15.09
N LYS A 166 16.78 -13.31 14.65
CA LYS A 166 15.77 -14.10 13.92
C LYS A 166 14.45 -14.20 14.65
N THR A 167 14.48 -14.65 15.91
CA THR A 167 13.27 -14.86 16.71
C THR A 167 12.53 -13.55 16.94
N ILE A 168 13.25 -12.46 17.20
CA ILE A 168 12.64 -11.14 17.45
C ILE A 168 11.98 -10.61 16.16
N TYR A 169 12.63 -10.80 15.02
CA TYR A 169 12.10 -10.47 13.70
C TYR A 169 10.86 -11.31 13.35
N ASP A 170 10.90 -12.61 13.61
CA ASP A 170 9.78 -13.51 13.36
C ASP A 170 8.58 -13.16 14.26
N ASP A 171 8.79 -12.87 15.54
CA ASP A 171 7.74 -12.45 16.46
C ASP A 171 7.00 -11.18 15.97
N MET A 172 7.75 -10.20 15.43
CA MET A 172 7.17 -8.99 14.84
C MET A 172 6.31 -9.31 13.62
N ASN A 173 6.82 -10.16 12.72
CA ASN A 173 6.10 -10.56 11.50
C ASN A 173 4.85 -11.38 11.83
N ASP A 174 4.95 -12.32 12.76
CA ASP A 174 3.82 -13.14 13.22
C ASP A 174 2.74 -12.27 13.87
N PHE A 175 3.14 -11.25 14.64
CA PHE A 175 2.19 -10.29 15.18
C PHE A 175 1.52 -9.47 14.07
N TYR A 176 2.27 -9.01 13.08
CA TYR A 176 1.71 -8.29 11.94
C TYR A 176 0.73 -9.15 11.12
N GLU A 177 1.03 -10.43 10.85
CA GLU A 177 0.09 -11.32 10.15
C GLU A 177 -1.16 -11.60 11.01
N LYS A 178 -1.03 -11.69 12.35
CA LYS A 178 -2.19 -11.74 13.25
C LYS A 178 -3.04 -10.47 13.14
N LEU A 179 -2.43 -9.29 13.09
CA LEU A 179 -3.16 -8.04 12.90
C LEU A 179 -3.89 -7.99 11.57
N LYS A 180 -3.24 -8.43 10.48
CA LYS A 180 -3.87 -8.55 9.15
C LYS A 180 -5.09 -9.46 9.19
N ASN A 181 -5.01 -10.59 9.88
CA ASN A 181 -6.13 -11.53 10.00
C ASN A 181 -7.29 -10.97 10.82
N ILE A 182 -7.02 -10.14 11.82
CA ILE A 182 -8.05 -9.54 12.69
C ILE A 182 -8.72 -8.34 12.00
N GLN A 183 -7.93 -7.47 11.37
CA GLN A 183 -8.40 -6.17 10.86
C GLN A 183 -8.71 -6.17 9.36
N GLY A 184 -8.14 -7.11 8.61
CA GLY A 184 -8.15 -7.12 7.14
C GLY A 184 -6.91 -6.41 6.57
N GLU A 185 -6.36 -6.95 5.48
CA GLU A 185 -5.08 -6.53 4.91
C GLU A 185 -5.01 -5.04 4.54
N GLY A 186 -6.15 -4.43 4.18
CA GLY A 186 -6.23 -3.02 3.79
C GLY A 186 -6.49 -2.04 4.94
N ASN A 187 -6.78 -2.52 6.14
CA ASN A 187 -7.22 -1.66 7.25
C ASN A 187 -6.12 -1.35 8.26
N ILE A 188 -4.89 -1.81 8.03
CA ILE A 188 -3.75 -1.51 8.90
C ILE A 188 -3.24 -0.10 8.59
N CYS A 189 -2.99 0.69 9.62
CA CYS A 189 -2.44 2.03 9.45
C CYS A 189 -1.05 2.03 8.81
N VAL A 190 -0.78 3.09 8.05
CA VAL A 190 0.43 3.24 7.25
C VAL A 190 1.71 3.22 8.09
N ASP A 191 1.68 3.72 9.32
CA ASP A 191 2.83 3.72 10.24
C ASP A 191 3.34 2.29 10.51
N ILE A 192 2.42 1.35 10.74
CA ILE A 192 2.75 -0.08 10.94
C ILE A 192 3.23 -0.70 9.63
N VAL A 193 2.53 -0.44 8.53
CA VAL A 193 2.85 -1.03 7.21
C VAL A 193 4.25 -0.60 6.75
N ASP A 194 4.59 0.69 6.87
CA ASP A 194 5.90 1.22 6.52
C ASP A 194 7.00 0.65 7.41
N SER A 195 6.75 0.54 8.72
CA SER A 195 7.69 -0.07 9.67
C SER A 195 8.00 -1.53 9.31
N VAL A 196 6.99 -2.34 9.00
CA VAL A 196 7.18 -3.74 8.59
C VAL A 196 7.91 -3.82 7.25
N ASN A 197 7.51 -3.04 6.26
CA ASN A 197 8.12 -3.07 4.93
C ASN A 197 9.60 -2.64 4.98
N THR A 198 9.90 -1.58 5.71
CA THR A 198 11.28 -1.11 5.91
C THR A 198 12.09 -2.17 6.65
N THR A 199 11.56 -2.75 7.73
CA THR A 199 12.26 -3.81 8.47
C THR A 199 12.50 -5.06 7.63
N ARG A 200 11.55 -5.45 6.77
CA ARG A 200 11.71 -6.58 5.82
C ARG A 200 12.74 -6.28 4.74
N ALA A 201 12.79 -5.05 4.24
CA ALA A 201 13.82 -4.60 3.30
C ALA A 201 15.19 -4.63 3.96
N ASP A 202 15.32 -4.10 5.19
CA ASP A 202 16.57 -4.17 5.94
C ASP A 202 17.00 -5.63 6.18
N TRP A 203 16.07 -6.49 6.58
CA TRP A 203 16.34 -7.92 6.82
C TRP A 203 16.86 -8.65 5.56
N SER A 204 16.23 -8.43 4.42
CA SER A 204 16.50 -9.16 3.19
C SER A 204 17.63 -8.55 2.35
N GLU A 205 17.65 -7.23 2.19
CA GLU A 205 18.58 -6.51 1.32
C GLU A 205 19.81 -6.05 2.09
N LEU A 206 19.62 -5.28 3.17
CA LEU A 206 20.71 -4.68 3.93
C LEU A 206 21.51 -5.74 4.71
N LEU A 207 20.82 -6.67 5.37
CA LEU A 207 21.42 -7.72 6.20
C LEU A 207 21.61 -9.05 5.43
N SER A 208 21.01 -9.21 4.25
CA SER A 208 21.12 -10.44 3.45
C SER A 208 20.66 -11.73 4.16
N CYS A 209 19.76 -11.62 5.15
CA CYS A 209 19.34 -12.74 5.98
C CYS A 209 18.36 -13.72 5.30
N ASP A 210 17.76 -13.32 4.18
CA ASP A 210 16.78 -14.13 3.43
C ASP A 210 17.38 -15.07 2.39
N ARG A 211 18.71 -15.25 2.38
CA ARG A 211 19.35 -16.33 1.64
C ARG A 211 18.95 -17.67 2.24
N LYS A 212 17.77 -18.16 1.84
CA LYS A 212 17.31 -19.52 2.08
C LYS A 212 18.42 -20.48 1.69
N GLU A 213 18.71 -21.44 2.56
CA GLU A 213 19.57 -22.56 2.19
C GLU A 213 19.00 -23.20 0.90
N ILE A 214 19.81 -23.26 -0.15
CA ILE A 214 19.52 -23.77 -1.51
C ILE A 214 18.96 -25.22 -1.53
N LYS A 215 18.86 -25.87 -0.37
CA LYS A 215 18.45 -27.27 -0.18
C LYS A 215 17.06 -27.58 -0.73
N LEU A 216 16.08 -26.68 -0.60
CA LEU A 216 14.72 -26.92 -1.10
C LEU A 216 14.64 -26.82 -2.64
N GLU A 217 15.47 -25.98 -3.25
CA GLU A 217 15.52 -25.79 -4.71
C GLU A 217 16.13 -27.00 -5.42
N ILE A 218 17.14 -27.64 -4.82
CA ILE A 218 17.78 -28.84 -5.38
C ILE A 218 16.76 -29.98 -5.54
N GLY A 219 15.90 -30.20 -4.55
CA GLY A 219 14.87 -31.25 -4.61
C GLY A 219 13.89 -31.05 -5.77
N LEU A 220 13.45 -29.82 -6.00
CA LEU A 220 12.56 -29.46 -7.11
C LEU A 220 13.24 -29.61 -8.46
N VAL A 221 14.50 -29.18 -8.58
CA VAL A 221 15.29 -29.32 -9.81
C VAL A 221 15.48 -30.81 -10.16
N VAL A 222 15.81 -31.65 -9.19
CA VAL A 222 15.95 -33.09 -9.41
C VAL A 222 14.61 -33.71 -9.84
N ALA A 223 13.50 -33.34 -9.21
CA ALA A 223 12.18 -33.85 -9.59
C ALA A 223 11.81 -33.46 -11.03
N LEU A 224 12.07 -32.22 -11.43
CA LEU A 224 11.83 -31.75 -12.81
C LEU A 224 12.70 -32.50 -13.83
N VAL A 225 13.97 -32.75 -13.51
CA VAL A 225 14.87 -33.52 -14.37
C VAL A 225 14.36 -34.95 -14.54
N VAL A 226 13.96 -35.61 -13.44
CA VAL A 226 13.43 -36.98 -13.50
C VAL A 226 12.16 -37.05 -14.35
N VAL A 227 11.20 -36.14 -14.12
CA VAL A 227 9.95 -36.10 -14.91
C VAL A 227 10.25 -35.81 -16.38
N GLY A 228 11.21 -34.93 -16.68
CA GLY A 228 11.63 -34.64 -18.06
C GLY A 228 12.30 -35.82 -18.77
N LEU A 229 12.96 -36.72 -18.03
CA LEU A 229 13.59 -37.91 -18.60
C LEU A 229 12.61 -39.08 -18.84
N LEU A 230 11.46 -39.11 -18.15
CA LEU A 230 10.47 -40.18 -18.30
C LEU A 230 9.99 -40.39 -19.74
N PRO A 231 9.62 -39.35 -20.53
CA PRO A 231 9.26 -39.53 -21.93
C PRO A 231 10.39 -40.12 -22.77
N MET A 232 11.63 -39.68 -22.56
CA MET A 232 12.80 -40.19 -23.30
C MET A 232 13.03 -41.68 -23.03
N VAL A 233 12.93 -42.10 -21.76
CA VAL A 233 13.03 -43.52 -21.39
C VAL A 233 11.86 -44.32 -21.96
N PHE A 234 10.64 -43.79 -21.92
CA PHE A 234 9.46 -44.45 -22.49
C PHE A 234 9.58 -44.66 -24.01
N TYR A 235 9.98 -43.63 -24.75
CA TYR A 235 10.14 -43.72 -26.21
C TYR A 235 11.31 -44.63 -26.62
N THR A 236 12.42 -44.63 -25.89
CA THR A 236 13.53 -45.56 -26.17
C THR A 236 13.18 -47.00 -25.82
N SER A 237 12.49 -47.24 -24.71
CA SER A 237 12.04 -48.57 -24.28
C SER A 237 11.03 -49.18 -25.24
N THR A 238 10.03 -48.40 -25.68
CA THR A 238 9.05 -48.85 -26.68
C THR A 238 9.71 -49.17 -28.02
N LYS A 239 10.66 -48.36 -28.49
CA LYS A 239 11.43 -48.64 -29.71
C LYS A 239 12.24 -49.93 -29.60
N TYR A 240 12.92 -50.16 -28.48
CA TYR A 240 13.71 -51.38 -28.27
C TYR A 240 12.83 -52.63 -28.23
N LEU A 241 11.72 -52.58 -27.49
CA LEU A 241 10.74 -53.68 -27.42
C LEU A 241 10.10 -53.97 -28.79
N ALA A 242 9.70 -52.93 -29.53
CA ALA A 242 9.13 -53.07 -30.86
C ALA A 242 10.13 -53.68 -31.87
N SER A 243 11.40 -53.25 -31.82
CA SER A 243 12.46 -53.82 -32.65
C SER A 243 12.66 -55.30 -32.36
N HIS A 244 12.72 -55.69 -31.08
CA HIS A 244 12.91 -57.09 -30.70
C HIS A 244 11.70 -57.97 -31.10
N ALA A 245 10.47 -57.46 -30.97
CA ALA A 245 9.28 -58.16 -31.42
C ALA A 245 9.24 -58.30 -32.95
N GLY A 246 9.64 -57.26 -33.70
CA GLY A 246 9.75 -57.28 -35.16
C GLY A 246 10.74 -58.32 -35.67
N THR A 247 11.91 -58.46 -35.05
CA THR A 247 12.90 -59.48 -35.40
C THR A 247 12.35 -60.90 -35.20
N ARG A 248 11.63 -61.13 -34.09
CA ARG A 248 11.00 -62.44 -33.81
C ARG A 248 9.91 -62.79 -34.83
N LEU A 249 9.06 -61.83 -35.20
CA LEU A 249 8.00 -62.04 -36.20
C LEU A 249 8.59 -62.31 -37.60
N SER A 250 9.68 -61.64 -37.97
CA SER A 250 10.38 -61.91 -39.24
C SER A 250 11.00 -63.31 -39.27
N GLN A 251 11.60 -63.76 -38.16
CA GLN A 251 12.13 -65.11 -38.02
C GLN A 251 11.04 -66.18 -38.13
N GLN A 252 9.90 -65.99 -37.46
CA GLN A 252 8.76 -66.91 -37.55
C GLN A 252 8.17 -66.97 -38.97
N LYS A 253 8.00 -65.82 -39.64
CA LYS A 253 7.52 -65.79 -41.05
C LYS A 253 8.46 -66.54 -41.98
N ARG A 254 9.78 -66.37 -41.83
CA ARG A 254 10.79 -67.10 -42.62
C ARG A 254 10.72 -68.60 -42.37
N LEU A 255 10.59 -69.04 -41.11
CA LEU A 255 10.45 -70.46 -40.77
C LEU A 255 9.20 -71.07 -41.40
N VAL A 256 8.05 -70.40 -41.29
CA VAL A 256 6.80 -70.87 -41.92
C VAL A 256 6.92 -70.95 -43.44
N GLN A 257 7.54 -69.95 -44.09
CA GLN A 257 7.80 -70.00 -45.54
C GLN A 257 8.70 -71.17 -45.96
N THR A 258 9.76 -71.45 -45.18
CA THR A 258 10.60 -72.63 -45.44
C THR A 258 9.80 -73.93 -45.33
N PHE A 259 8.89 -74.04 -44.36
CA PHE A 259 8.02 -75.22 -44.23
C PHE A 259 6.99 -75.35 -45.37
N THR A 260 6.40 -74.25 -45.86
CA THR A 260 5.47 -74.31 -46.99
C THR A 260 6.14 -74.60 -48.33
N VAL A 261 7.35 -74.05 -48.58
CA VAL A 261 8.10 -74.36 -49.81
C VAL A 261 8.52 -75.84 -49.85
N ASN A 262 8.94 -76.39 -48.72
CA ASN A 262 9.30 -77.81 -48.64
C ASN A 262 8.10 -78.75 -48.81
N SER A 263 6.90 -78.35 -48.39
CA SER A 263 5.70 -79.20 -48.58
C SER A 263 5.15 -79.15 -50.01
N SER A 264 5.32 -78.04 -50.74
CA SER A 264 4.96 -77.94 -52.16
C SER A 264 5.93 -78.65 -53.11
N THR A 265 7.17 -78.92 -52.69
CA THR A 265 8.18 -79.64 -53.50
C THR A 265 8.02 -81.17 -53.38
N ARG A 266 7.12 -81.65 -52.51
CA ARG A 266 6.94 -83.08 -52.19
C ARG A 266 5.63 -83.66 -52.71
N ARG A 267 5.13 -83.16 -53.85
CA ARG A 267 3.94 -83.68 -54.53
C ARG A 267 4.24 -83.93 -55.99
#